data_AF-A0A1Q9TNW7-F1
#
_entry.id   AF-A0A1Q9TNW7-F1
#
_cell.length_a   1.000
_cell.length_b   1.000
_cell.length_c   1.000
_cell.angle_alpha   90.00
_cell.angle_beta   90.00
_cell.angle_gamma   90.00
#
_symmetry.space_group_name_H-M   'P 1'
#
loop_
_entity.id
_entity.type
_entity.pdbx_description
1 polymer ?
#
loop_
_entity_poly.entity_id
_entity_poly.type
_entity_poly.pdbx_seq_one_letter_code
_entity_poly.pdbx_strand_id
1 'polypeptide(L)'
;MSRPKPYSRVIRFQHVGLHTRVEDLVANVRISDAGFGPHIVQDLDSLISAHVRPLLAHDGDLRVDVHPDQGHGFVYGRAANSKEPVLAAFTVHLVDEDVPAADTTEA
;
A
#
# COMPACT_ATOMS: atom_id res chain seq x y z
N MET A 1 -24.64 -6.85 -16.25
CA MET A 1 -23.94 -6.68 -14.95
C MET A 1 -22.61 -7.42 -15.03
N SER A 2 -21.54 -6.72 -15.39
CA SER A 2 -20.20 -7.31 -15.37
C SER A 2 -19.76 -7.45 -13.92
N ARG A 3 -19.39 -8.67 -13.50
CA ARG A 3 -18.79 -8.87 -12.19
C ARG A 3 -17.51 -8.02 -12.06
N PRO A 4 -17.23 -7.47 -10.86
CA PRO A 4 -15.93 -6.92 -10.52
C PRO A 4 -14.84 -7.90 -10.98
N LYS A 5 -13.96 -7.49 -11.90
CA LYS A 5 -12.78 -8.32 -12.21
C LYS A 5 -11.78 -8.12 -11.09
N PRO A 6 -11.41 -9.17 -10.33
CA PRO A 6 -10.28 -9.07 -9.43
C PRO A 6 -9.02 -8.85 -10.25
N TYR A 7 -8.20 -7.89 -9.85
CA TYR A 7 -6.86 -7.72 -10.40
C TYR A 7 -5.88 -7.74 -9.24
N SER A 8 -4.83 -8.55 -9.38
CA SER A 8 -3.74 -8.57 -8.43
C SER A 8 -2.91 -7.29 -8.58
N ARG A 9 -2.62 -6.64 -7.46
CA ARG A 9 -1.76 -5.48 -7.34
C ARG A 9 -0.52 -5.85 -6.54
N VAL A 10 0.64 -5.39 -6.98
CA VAL A 10 1.90 -5.47 -6.23
C VAL A 10 2.08 -4.15 -5.49
N ILE A 11 2.21 -4.24 -4.16
CA ILE A 11 2.54 -3.12 -3.30
C ILE A 11 4.04 -3.20 -3.01
N ARG A 12 4.81 -2.29 -3.60
CA ARG A 12 6.24 -2.19 -3.38
C ARG A 12 6.54 -1.08 -2.38
N PHE A 13 7.02 -1.47 -1.20
CA PHE A 13 7.39 -0.54 -0.14
C PHE A 13 8.74 0.09 -0.44
N GLN A 14 8.78 1.42 -0.51
CA GLN A 14 10.01 2.18 -0.62
C GLN A 14 10.72 2.26 0.73
N HIS A 15 9.95 2.43 1.80
CA HIS A 15 10.43 2.35 3.18
C HIS A 15 9.29 2.02 4.15
N VAL A 16 9.63 1.38 5.26
CA VAL A 16 8.77 1.14 6.42
C VAL A 16 9.58 1.43 7.68
N GLY A 17 9.30 2.54 8.36
CA GLY A 17 10.06 3.03 9.49
C GLY A 17 11.52 3.27 9.09
N LEU A 18 12.44 2.52 9.70
CA LEU A 18 13.87 2.54 9.38
C LEU A 18 14.26 1.49 8.33
N HIS A 19 13.33 0.63 7.90
CA HIS A 19 13.59 -0.41 6.91
C HIS A 19 13.42 0.14 5.50
N THR A 20 14.48 0.10 4.70
CA THR A 20 14.49 0.52 3.28
C THR A 20 14.39 -0.65 2.31
N ARG A 21 14.46 -1.90 2.81
CA ARG A 21 14.27 -3.12 2.03
C ARG A 21 13.17 -3.95 2.69
N VAL A 22 11.97 -3.85 2.14
CA VAL A 22 10.78 -4.56 2.60
C VAL A 22 10.23 -5.35 1.43
N GLU A 23 9.84 -6.59 1.68
CA GLU A 23 9.33 -7.48 0.63
C GLU A 23 8.05 -6.92 0.01
N ASP A 24 7.94 -7.09 -1.31
CA ASP A 24 6.77 -6.71 -2.09
C ASP A 24 5.53 -7.48 -1.58
N LEU A 25 4.46 -6.75 -1.29
CA LEU A 25 3.20 -7.32 -0.83
C LEU A 25 2.24 -7.47 -2.02
N VAL A 26 1.86 -8.70 -2.35
CA VAL A 26 0.87 -8.96 -3.40
C VAL A 26 -0.52 -8.98 -2.80
N ALA A 27 -1.39 -8.08 -3.26
CA ALA A 27 -2.76 -7.97 -2.80
C ALA A 27 -3.77 -8.12 -3.93
N ASN A 28 -4.88 -8.82 -3.65
CA ASN A 28 -5.95 -9.01 -4.62
C ASN A 28 -7.01 -7.92 -4.46
N VAL A 29 -7.04 -6.96 -5.38
CA VAL A 29 -8.00 -5.85 -5.34
C VAL A 29 -9.22 -6.19 -6.20
N ARG A 30 -10.42 -6.10 -5.61
CA ARG A 30 -11.68 -6.24 -6.35
C ARG A 30 -12.24 -4.86 -6.66
N ILE A 31 -12.21 -4.47 -7.94
CA ILE A 31 -12.77 -3.20 -8.40
C ILE A 31 -14.28 -3.38 -8.64
N SER A 32 -15.12 -2.84 -7.76
CA SER A 32 -16.58 -2.88 -7.94
C SER A 32 -17.08 -1.74 -8.81
N ASP A 33 -17.60 -2.06 -9.99
CA ASP A 33 -18.23 -1.13 -10.93
C ASP A 33 -19.68 -0.79 -10.51
N ALA A 34 -19.85 -0.28 -9.29
CA ALA A 34 -21.17 0.11 -8.78
C ALA A 34 -21.54 1.58 -9.11
N GLY A 35 -20.82 2.23 -10.03
CA GLY A 35 -20.99 3.64 -10.37
C GLY A 35 -20.32 4.63 -9.41
N PHE A 36 -19.56 4.15 -8.41
CA PHE A 36 -18.83 4.97 -7.43
C PHE A 36 -17.31 5.00 -7.64
N GLY A 37 -16.83 4.46 -8.77
CA GLY A 37 -15.39 4.33 -9.05
C GLY A 37 -14.75 3.10 -8.40
N PRO A 38 -13.48 2.81 -8.70
CA PRO A 38 -12.78 1.65 -8.15
C PRO A 38 -12.51 1.86 -6.66
N HIS A 39 -13.24 1.13 -5.81
CA HIS A 39 -12.92 1.07 -4.39
C HIS A 39 -11.88 -0.01 -4.13
N ILE A 40 -10.81 0.36 -3.43
CA ILE A 40 -10.00 -0.61 -2.69
C ILE A 40 -10.91 -1.21 -1.62
N VAL A 41 -11.13 -2.51 -1.73
CA VAL A 41 -11.86 -3.25 -0.69
C VAL A 41 -11.04 -3.15 0.59
N GLN A 42 -11.73 -2.87 1.69
CA GLN A 42 -11.32 -2.88 3.10
C GLN A 42 -10.16 -3.85 3.47
N ASP A 43 -9.99 -4.93 2.71
CA ASP A 43 -8.87 -5.87 2.75
C ASP A 43 -7.47 -5.23 2.57
N LEU A 44 -7.29 -4.24 1.68
CA LEU A 44 -5.93 -3.73 1.38
C LEU A 44 -5.33 -2.92 2.53
N ASP A 45 -6.13 -2.08 3.16
CA ASP A 45 -5.72 -1.33 4.36
C ASP A 45 -5.30 -2.31 5.47
N SER A 46 -6.09 -3.36 5.68
CA SER A 46 -5.79 -4.41 6.67
C SER A 46 -4.53 -5.20 6.30
N LEU A 47 -4.32 -5.53 5.03
CA LEU A 47 -3.13 -6.23 4.53
C LEU A 47 -1.86 -5.39 4.69
N ILE A 48 -1.90 -4.13 4.28
CA ILE A 48 -0.77 -3.19 4.42
C ILE A 48 -0.46 -3.02 5.91
N SER A 49 -1.48 -2.77 6.74
CA SER A 49 -1.29 -2.61 8.18
C SER A 49 -0.71 -3.87 8.82
N ALA A 50 -1.17 -5.06 8.46
CA ALA A 50 -0.63 -6.33 8.97
C ALA A 50 0.83 -6.58 8.55
N HIS A 51 1.21 -6.18 7.34
CA HIS A 51 2.58 -6.32 6.83
C HIS A 51 3.54 -5.29 7.45
N VAL A 52 3.07 -4.06 7.64
CA VAL A 52 3.87 -2.93 8.13
C VAL A 52 4.00 -2.95 9.66
N ARG A 53 2.97 -3.34 10.40
CA ARG A 53 2.98 -3.41 11.87
C ARG A 53 4.19 -4.13 12.47
N PRO A 54 4.57 -5.36 12.06
CA PRO A 54 5.72 -6.05 12.65
C PRO A 54 7.06 -5.36 12.35
N LEU A 55 7.13 -4.57 11.27
CA LEU A 55 8.33 -3.82 10.87
C LEU A 55 8.42 -2.46 11.57
N LEU A 56 7.31 -1.97 12.11
CA LEU A 56 7.28 -0.76 12.91
C LEU A 56 7.35 -1.15 14.39
N ALA A 57 8.26 -0.52 15.15
CA ALA A 57 8.22 -0.55 16.61
C ALA A 57 7.07 0.33 17.16
N HIS A 58 5.92 0.36 16.49
CA HIS A 58 4.79 1.23 16.77
C HIS A 58 3.54 0.39 17.08
N ASP A 59 3.14 0.42 18.35
CA ASP A 59 1.90 -0.24 18.85
C ASP A 59 0.63 0.61 18.56
N GLY A 60 0.81 1.77 17.93
CA GLY A 60 -0.28 2.72 17.67
C GLY A 60 -1.23 2.31 16.55
N ASP A 61 -2.30 3.08 16.43
CA ASP A 61 -3.25 3.00 15.34
C ASP A 61 -2.55 3.48 14.05
N LEU A 62 -2.65 2.70 12.98
CA LEU A 62 -2.09 3.06 11.68
C LEU A 62 -3.21 3.53 10.77
N ARG A 63 -2.95 4.58 10.01
CA ARG A 63 -3.84 5.05 8.96
C ARG A 63 -3.17 4.76 7.61
N VAL A 64 -3.79 3.92 6.79
CA VAL A 64 -3.33 3.71 5.41
C VAL A 64 -4.08 4.66 4.48
N ASP A 65 -3.33 5.46 3.73
CA ASP A 65 -3.83 6.25 2.63
C ASP A 65 -3.41 5.61 1.32
N VAL A 66 -4.36 4.93 0.69
CA VAL A 66 -4.14 4.18 -0.54
C VAL A 66 -5.37 4.25 -1.43
N HIS A 67 -5.14 4.58 -2.70
CA HIS A 67 -6.19 4.61 -3.73
C HIS A 67 -5.79 3.70 -4.89
N PRO A 68 -6.68 2.88 -5.48
CA PRO A 68 -6.28 1.88 -6.49
C PRO A 68 -5.85 2.51 -7.80
N ASP A 69 -6.30 3.74 -8.07
CA ASP A 69 -5.89 4.55 -9.21
C ASP A 69 -4.66 5.41 -8.93
N GLN A 70 -4.19 5.47 -7.67
CA GLN A 70 -2.94 6.13 -7.34
C GLN A 70 -1.84 5.08 -7.36
N GLY A 71 -0.82 5.29 -8.20
CA GLY A 71 0.37 4.44 -8.23
C GLY A 71 1.24 4.52 -6.97
N HIS A 72 0.81 5.27 -5.94
CA HIS A 72 1.51 5.45 -4.68
C HIS A 72 0.53 5.52 -3.51
N GLY A 73 1.03 5.22 -2.32
CA GLY A 73 0.30 5.34 -1.06
C GLY A 73 1.24 5.48 0.13
N PHE A 74 0.66 5.88 1.26
CA PHE A 74 1.38 6.16 2.49
C PHE A 74 0.72 5.50 3.68
N VAL A 75 1.51 5.07 4.65
CA VAL A 75 1.04 4.69 5.99
C VAL A 75 1.46 5.78 6.95
N TYR A 76 0.49 6.25 7.73
CA TYR A 76 0.69 7.25 8.77
C TYR A 76 0.53 6.62 10.15
N GLY A 77 1.37 7.05 11.09
CA GLY A 77 1.17 6.78 12.50
C GLY A 77 0.16 7.75 13.06
N ARG A 78 -0.88 7.26 13.75
CA ARG A 78 -1.84 8.13 14.39
C ARG A 78 -1.20 8.76 15.64
N ALA A 79 -0.84 10.02 15.54
CA ALA A 79 -0.27 10.79 16.65
C ALA A 79 -1.38 11.59 17.37
N ALA A 80 -1.30 11.71 18.70
CA ALA A 80 -2.26 12.50 19.49
C ALA A 80 -2.18 14.02 19.20
N ASN A 81 -1.09 14.43 18.57
CA ASN A 81 -0.77 15.75 18.06
C ASN A 81 -0.95 15.71 16.53
N SER A 82 -1.55 16.75 15.93
CA SER A 82 -2.00 16.83 14.52
C SER A 82 -0.94 16.62 13.42
N LYS A 83 0.27 16.15 13.75
CA LYS A 83 1.28 15.70 12.80
C LYS A 83 1.33 14.19 12.84
N GLU A 84 0.60 13.55 11.95
CA GLU A 84 0.70 12.10 11.71
C GLU A 84 2.01 11.84 10.95
N PRO A 85 3.05 11.22 11.55
CA PRO A 85 4.28 10.93 10.83
C PRO A 85 4.04 9.89 9.75
N VAL A 86 4.68 10.06 8.59
CA VAL A 86 4.74 9.00 7.56
C VAL A 86 5.62 7.88 8.11
N LEU A 87 5.02 6.71 8.30
CA LEU A 87 5.69 5.51 8.77
C LEU A 87 6.02 4.56 7.64
N ALA A 88 5.33 4.63 6.51
CA ALA A 88 5.73 3.92 5.30
C ALA A 88 5.30 4.66 4.05
N ALA A 89 6.05 4.49 2.97
CA ALA A 89 5.64 4.88 1.63
C ALA A 89 5.78 3.67 0.70
N PHE A 90 4.81 3.51 -0.18
CA PHE A 90 4.78 2.40 -1.12
C PHE A 90 4.18 2.82 -2.46
N THR A 91 4.41 1.98 -3.46
CA THR A 91 3.87 2.12 -4.81
C THR A 91 2.97 0.93 -5.11
N VAL A 92 1.92 1.18 -5.88
CA VAL A 92 0.90 0.18 -6.22
C VAL A 92 0.93 -0.03 -7.73
N HIS A 93 1.21 -1.25 -8.15
CA HIS A 93 1.37 -1.62 -9.55
C HIS A 93 0.42 -2.76 -9.90
N LEU A 94 0.00 -2.85 -11.16
CA LEU A 94 -0.61 -4.08 -11.69
C LEU A 94 0.43 -5.21 -11.67
N VAL A 95 0.03 -6.45 -11.36
CA VAL A 95 0.93 -7.62 -11.47
C VAL A 95 1.48 -7.82 -12.89
N ASP A 96 0.76 -7.32 -13.90
CA ASP A 96 1.16 -7.35 -15.32
C ASP A 96 1.90 -6.06 -15.76
N GLU A 97 1.95 -5.03 -14.91
CA GLU A 97 2.85 -3.90 -15.13
C GLU A 97 4.25 -4.34 -14.70
N ASP A 98 5.15 -4.43 -15.68
CA ASP A 98 6.58 -4.62 -15.46
C ASP A 98 7.09 -3.45 -14.59
N VAL A 99 7.18 -3.66 -13.28
CA VAL A 99 7.71 -2.64 -12.38
C VAL A 99 9.21 -2.58 -12.64
N PRO A 100 9.75 -1.49 -13.22
CA PRO A 100 11.19 -1.39 -13.38
C PRO A 100 11.79 -1.58 -11.99
N ALA A 101 12.65 -2.59 -11.86
CA ALA A 101 13.39 -2.85 -10.63
C ALA A 101 13.98 -1.52 -10.19
N ALA A 102 13.72 -1.11 -8.94
CA ALA A 102 14.26 0.12 -8.40
C ALA A 102 15.77 0.10 -8.66
N ASP A 103 16.20 0.95 -9.59
CA ASP A 103 17.55 0.95 -10.13
C ASP A 103 18.48 1.21 -8.95
N THR A 104 19.13 0.13 -8.50
CA THR A 104 20.19 0.24 -7.51
C THR A 104 21.41 0.74 -8.27
N THR A 105 21.40 2.02 -8.62
CA THR A 105 22.62 2.71 -9.03
C THR A 105 23.44 2.92 -7.75
N GLU A 106 24.22 1.90 -7.39
CA GLU A 106 25.48 2.12 -6.69
C GLU A 106 26.42 2.81 -7.68
N ALA A 107 26.76 4.08 -7.41
CA ALA A 107 27.91 4.77 -7.98
C ALA A 107 28.36 5.91 -7.06
#